data_AF-A0A1H7GWL1-F1
#
_entry.id   AF-A0A1H7GWL1-F1
#
_cell.length_a   1.000
_cell.length_b   1.000
_cell.length_c   1.000
_cell.angle_alpha   90.00
_cell.angle_beta   90.00
_cell.angle_gamma   90.00
#
_symmetry.space_group_name_H-M   'P 1'
#
loop_
_entity.id
_entity.type
_entity.pdbx_description
1 polymer ?
#
loop_
_entity_poly.entity_id
_entity_poly.type
_entity_poly.pdbx_seq_one_letter_code
_entity_poly.pdbx_strand_id
1 'polypeptide(L)'
;MSIYLKVRAVERVFNQLEKEVGSFQKSTGLGCMPNCGKCCTKPDINATALEFLPLAYSLFKNGEAEQWLDTLNNDKSTTLCPVLNTILAPGAIGFCSDYAHRGLICRLFGFSAMLHKNDKPTLVTCKPIKEGMPVAVAKAESHIAAKKEYPLISNYYMQLRSIDESLGEELFPIRIAIAKAINTVLGYYAYRKPPRGTKVA
;
A
#
# COMPACT_ATOMS: atom_id res chain seq x y z
N MET A 1 2.14 19.36 -10.88
CA MET A 1 2.62 19.22 -9.49
C MET A 1 3.99 18.53 -9.48
N SER A 2 4.94 18.95 -8.63
CA SER A 2 6.25 18.28 -8.51
C SER A 2 6.10 16.87 -7.90
N ILE A 3 7.10 15.99 -8.11
CA ILE A 3 7.10 14.65 -7.49
C ILE A 3 7.01 14.75 -5.97
N TYR A 4 7.78 15.66 -5.35
CA TYR A 4 7.71 15.88 -3.92
C TYR A 4 6.29 16.22 -3.44
N LEU A 5 5.59 17.12 -4.15
CA LEU A 5 4.22 17.48 -3.77
C LEU A 5 3.22 16.32 -4.00
N LYS A 6 3.42 15.48 -5.03
CA LYS A 6 2.65 14.24 -5.22
C LYS A 6 2.87 13.26 -4.07
N VAL A 7 4.12 13.03 -3.67
CA VAL A 7 4.47 12.18 -2.52
C VAL A 7 3.76 12.68 -1.26
N ARG A 8 3.84 13.97 -0.95
CA ARG A 8 3.17 14.57 0.21
C ARG A 8 1.65 14.46 0.14
N ALA A 9 1.05 14.51 -1.05
CA ALA A 9 -0.39 14.32 -1.24
C ALA A 9 -0.79 12.85 -0.99
N VAL A 10 -0.02 11.89 -1.51
CA VAL A 10 -0.24 10.45 -1.27
C VAL A 10 -0.11 10.12 0.21
N GLU A 11 0.92 10.63 0.89
CA GLU A 11 1.11 10.47 2.34
C GLU A 11 -0.07 11.03 3.15
N ARG A 12 -0.68 12.14 2.71
CA ARG A 12 -1.88 12.69 3.37
C ARG A 12 -3.07 11.73 3.27
N VAL A 13 -3.28 11.12 2.10
CA VAL A 13 -4.31 10.08 1.92
C VAL A 13 -4.03 8.88 2.84
N PHE A 14 -2.76 8.46 2.97
CA PHE A 14 -2.38 7.34 3.84
C PHE A 14 -2.62 7.66 5.31
N ASN A 15 -2.23 8.85 5.76
CA ASN A 15 -2.45 9.28 7.15
C ASN A 15 -3.94 9.36 7.50
N GLN A 16 -4.77 9.79 6.55
CA GLN A 16 -6.23 9.79 6.74
C GLN A 16 -6.76 8.36 6.84
N LEU A 17 -6.32 7.48 5.94
CA LEU A 17 -6.70 6.06 5.97
C LEU A 17 -6.32 5.38 7.28
N GLU A 18 -5.10 5.61 7.78
CA GLU A 18 -4.66 4.97 9.03
C GLU A 18 -5.51 5.39 10.24
N LYS A 19 -5.99 6.64 10.28
CA LYS A 19 -6.92 7.09 11.33
C LYS A 19 -8.26 6.36 11.22
N GLU A 20 -8.81 6.26 10.02
CA GLU A 20 -10.10 5.59 9.79
C GLU A 20 -10.01 4.08 10.06
N VAL A 21 -8.96 3.42 9.54
CA VAL A 21 -8.67 2.01 9.83
C VAL A 21 -8.49 1.81 11.33
N GLY A 22 -7.75 2.69 12.02
CA GLY A 22 -7.57 2.61 13.47
C GLY A 22 -8.89 2.74 14.24
N SER A 23 -9.79 3.63 13.83
CA SER A 23 -11.14 3.76 14.41
C SER A 23 -11.99 2.49 14.16
N PHE A 24 -11.94 1.98 12.93
CA PHE A 24 -12.64 0.76 12.52
C PHE A 24 -12.15 -0.46 13.31
N GLN A 25 -10.84 -0.65 13.42
CA GLN A 25 -10.22 -1.72 14.20
C GLN A 25 -10.58 -1.64 15.68
N LYS A 26 -10.53 -0.45 16.30
CA LYS A 26 -10.97 -0.25 17.70
C LYS A 26 -12.43 -0.61 17.91
N SER A 27 -13.30 -0.22 16.97
CA SER A 27 -14.74 -0.46 17.08
C SER A 27 -15.11 -1.94 16.91
N THR A 28 -14.41 -2.64 16.01
CA THR A 28 -14.74 -4.00 15.59
C THR A 28 -13.91 -5.08 16.29
N GLY A 29 -12.76 -4.70 16.87
CA GLY A 29 -11.75 -5.64 17.36
C GLY A 29 -10.98 -6.34 16.23
N LEU A 30 -11.16 -5.93 14.97
CA LEU A 30 -10.41 -6.50 13.86
C LEU A 30 -8.93 -6.07 13.95
N GLY A 31 -8.01 -6.99 13.71
CA GLY A 31 -6.57 -6.73 13.75
C GLY A 31 -5.82 -7.64 12.80
N CYS A 32 -4.58 -7.25 12.46
CA CYS A 32 -3.68 -8.16 11.76
C CYS A 32 -3.10 -9.14 12.78
N MET A 33 -2.99 -10.41 12.41
CA MET A 33 -2.26 -11.37 13.23
C MET A 33 -0.79 -10.94 13.32
N PRO A 34 -0.17 -10.99 14.52
CA PRO A 34 1.24 -10.65 14.66
C PRO A 34 2.09 -11.57 13.79
N ASN A 35 3.19 -11.04 13.25
CA ASN A 35 4.14 -11.77 12.40
C ASN A 35 3.50 -12.35 11.12
N CYS A 36 2.42 -11.72 10.63
CA CYS A 36 1.77 -12.13 9.39
C CYS A 36 2.36 -11.38 8.18
N GLY A 37 2.77 -12.13 7.14
CA GLY A 37 3.25 -11.60 5.86
C GLY A 37 2.46 -12.09 4.65
N LYS A 38 1.32 -12.78 4.87
CA LYS A 38 0.59 -13.46 3.79
C LYS A 38 -0.01 -12.53 2.73
N CYS A 39 -0.15 -11.23 3.04
CA CYS A 39 -0.52 -10.24 2.04
C CYS A 39 0.63 -9.99 1.03
N CYS A 40 1.88 -10.02 1.47
CA CYS A 40 3.04 -9.79 0.60
C CYS A 40 3.39 -11.00 -0.28
N THR A 41 2.96 -12.21 0.11
CA THR A 41 3.17 -13.45 -0.66
C THR A 41 2.12 -13.70 -1.74
N LYS A 42 1.16 -12.79 -1.91
CA LYS A 42 0.05 -12.92 -2.85
C LYS A 42 0.39 -12.20 -4.16
N PRO A 43 0.68 -12.93 -5.26
CA PRO A 43 1.02 -12.33 -6.54
C PRO A 43 -0.20 -11.70 -7.25
N ASP A 44 -1.41 -12.03 -6.79
CA ASP A 44 -2.70 -11.56 -7.32
C ASP A 44 -3.10 -10.16 -6.83
N ILE A 45 -2.25 -9.47 -6.04
CA ILE A 45 -2.53 -8.12 -5.56
C ILE A 45 -2.03 -7.11 -6.59
N ASN A 46 -2.98 -6.32 -7.09
CA ASN A 46 -2.70 -5.20 -7.97
C ASN A 46 -2.76 -3.87 -7.22
N ALA A 47 -1.98 -2.92 -7.70
CA ALA A 47 -1.82 -1.58 -7.16
C ALA A 47 -1.50 -0.60 -8.28
N THR A 48 -1.78 0.67 -8.05
CA THR A 48 -1.35 1.74 -8.96
C THR A 48 0.10 2.14 -8.65
N ALA A 49 0.81 2.66 -9.65
CA ALA A 49 2.18 3.17 -9.44
C ALA A 49 2.19 4.34 -8.45
N LEU A 50 1.11 5.14 -8.42
CA LEU A 50 0.97 6.30 -7.55
C LEU A 50 1.07 5.96 -6.06
N GLU A 51 0.56 4.80 -5.64
CA GLU A 51 0.60 4.33 -4.24
C GLU A 51 2.03 4.11 -3.74
N PHE A 52 2.97 3.82 -4.65
CA PHE A 52 4.35 3.53 -4.30
C PHE A 52 5.29 4.71 -4.55
N LEU A 53 4.78 5.91 -4.88
CA LEU A 53 5.61 7.11 -4.96
C LEU A 53 6.36 7.42 -3.65
N PRO A 54 5.77 7.28 -2.45
CA PRO A 54 6.52 7.49 -1.21
C PRO A 54 7.71 6.54 -1.05
N LEU A 55 7.54 5.25 -1.39
CA LEU A 55 8.61 4.25 -1.38
C LEU A 55 9.68 4.57 -2.43
N ALA A 56 9.27 4.86 -3.66
CA ALA A 56 10.21 5.23 -4.73
C ALA A 56 11.03 6.48 -4.37
N TYR A 57 10.40 7.46 -3.72
CA TYR A 57 11.05 8.67 -3.27
C TYR A 57 12.00 8.45 -2.09
N SER A 58 11.67 7.54 -1.16
CA SER A 58 12.58 7.18 -0.06
C SER A 58 13.82 6.45 -0.59
N LEU A 59 13.66 5.49 -1.49
CA LEU A 59 14.75 4.80 -2.18
C LEU A 59 15.65 5.77 -2.94
N PHE A 60 15.06 6.71 -3.67
CA PHE A 60 15.81 7.73 -4.40
C PHE A 60 16.63 8.63 -3.46
N LYS A 61 16.04 9.08 -2.36
CA LYS A 61 16.77 9.86 -1.34
C LYS A 61 17.91 9.08 -0.69
N ASN A 62 17.80 7.76 -0.63
CA ASN A 62 18.82 6.89 -0.04
C ASN A 62 19.91 6.47 -1.04
N GLY A 63 19.79 6.82 -2.33
CA GLY A 63 20.73 6.38 -3.37
C GLY A 63 20.49 4.94 -3.84
N GLU A 64 19.36 4.32 -3.48
CA GLU A 64 19.08 2.90 -3.71
C GLU A 64 18.17 2.66 -4.92
N ALA A 65 17.59 3.72 -5.50
CA ALA A 65 16.55 3.62 -6.53
C ALA A 65 17.01 2.91 -7.81
N GLU A 66 18.21 3.19 -8.32
CA GLU A 66 18.73 2.58 -9.55
C GLU A 66 18.98 1.09 -9.37
N GLN A 67 19.68 0.70 -8.30
CA GLN A 67 19.93 -0.70 -7.96
C GLN A 67 18.61 -1.50 -7.81
N TRP A 68 17.62 -0.90 -7.15
CA TRP A 68 16.30 -1.52 -7.03
C TRP A 68 15.64 -1.72 -8.38
N LEU A 69 15.67 -0.70 -9.24
CA LEU A 69 15.08 -0.78 -10.57
C LEU A 69 15.76 -1.85 -11.44
N ASP A 70 17.09 -1.93 -11.42
CA ASP A 70 17.85 -2.96 -12.13
C ASP A 70 17.51 -4.35 -11.64
N THR A 71 17.42 -4.54 -10.32
CA THR A 71 16.99 -5.82 -9.73
C THR A 71 15.59 -6.21 -10.21
N LEU A 72 14.65 -5.25 -10.22
CA LEU A 72 13.27 -5.48 -10.66
C LEU A 72 13.19 -5.81 -12.16
N ASN A 73 14.03 -5.23 -13.00
CA ASN A 73 13.99 -5.48 -14.44
C ASN A 73 14.68 -6.81 -14.83
N ASN A 74 15.77 -7.15 -14.15
CA ASN A 74 16.63 -8.27 -14.52
C ASN A 74 16.24 -9.58 -13.82
N ASP A 75 15.84 -9.52 -12.55
CA ASP A 75 15.35 -10.70 -11.85
C ASP A 75 13.86 -10.89 -12.12
N LYS A 76 13.51 -11.97 -12.81
CA LYS A 76 12.11 -12.39 -13.05
C LYS A 76 11.76 -13.71 -12.36
N SER A 77 12.65 -14.21 -11.49
CA SER A 77 12.48 -15.49 -10.80
C SER A 77 11.29 -15.49 -9.83
N THR A 78 10.87 -14.31 -9.37
CA THR A 78 9.78 -14.12 -8.41
C THR A 78 8.80 -13.03 -8.85
N THR A 79 7.52 -13.29 -8.62
CA THR A 79 6.42 -12.33 -8.82
C THR A 79 5.97 -11.70 -7.49
N LEU A 80 6.64 -12.03 -6.38
CA LEU A 80 6.30 -11.53 -5.06
C LEU A 80 6.64 -10.04 -4.90
N CYS A 81 6.11 -9.44 -3.85
CA CYS A 81 6.43 -8.06 -3.49
C CYS A 81 7.95 -7.93 -3.26
N PRO A 82 8.64 -6.97 -3.91
CA PRO A 82 10.08 -6.79 -3.74
C PRO A 82 10.48 -6.24 -2.36
N VAL A 83 9.52 -5.73 -1.59
CA VAL A 83 9.69 -5.27 -0.20
C VAL A 83 9.44 -6.41 0.81
N LEU A 84 9.20 -7.64 0.31
CA LEU A 84 9.07 -8.82 1.17
C LEU A 84 10.45 -9.22 1.70
N ASN A 85 10.60 -9.18 3.01
CA ASN A 85 11.72 -9.78 3.71
C ASN A 85 11.45 -11.26 3.97
N THR A 86 12.48 -12.11 3.88
CA THR A 86 12.39 -13.54 4.19
C THR A 86 12.73 -13.83 5.66
N ILE A 87 13.43 -12.90 6.33
CA ILE A 87 13.86 -13.02 7.72
C ILE A 87 13.11 -12.02 8.57
N LEU A 88 12.42 -12.49 9.60
CA LEU A 88 11.72 -11.62 10.55
C LEU A 88 12.71 -11.12 11.61
N ALA A 89 12.95 -9.81 11.63
CA ALA A 89 13.76 -9.19 12.67
C ALA A 89 13.01 -9.19 14.03
N PRO A 90 13.72 -9.25 15.18
CA PRO A 90 13.10 -9.11 16.49
C PRO A 90 12.30 -7.80 16.60
N GLY A 91 11.02 -7.89 16.95
CA GLY A 91 10.12 -6.73 17.06
C GLY A 91 9.47 -6.28 15.75
N ALA A 92 9.71 -6.96 14.63
CA ALA A 92 9.02 -6.66 13.38
C ALA A 92 7.54 -7.06 13.45
N ILE A 93 6.66 -6.17 12.97
CA ILE A 93 5.20 -6.38 12.95
C ILE A 93 4.81 -7.48 11.93
N GLY A 94 5.65 -7.69 10.91
CA GLY A 94 5.48 -8.67 9.85
C GLY A 94 6.68 -8.69 8.90
N PHE A 95 6.53 -9.31 7.73
CA PHE A 95 7.61 -9.55 6.78
C PHE A 95 7.87 -8.39 5.79
N CYS A 96 7.22 -7.23 5.95
CA CYS A 96 7.48 -6.08 5.08
C CYS A 96 8.71 -5.31 5.58
N SER A 97 9.76 -5.18 4.76
CA SER A 97 10.99 -4.47 5.14
C SER A 97 10.78 -2.96 5.28
N ASP A 98 9.86 -2.37 4.52
CA ASP A 98 9.49 -0.95 4.60
C ASP A 98 7.98 -0.79 4.82
N TYR A 99 7.54 -1.10 6.05
CA TYR A 99 6.13 -1.00 6.43
C TYR A 99 5.62 0.45 6.44
N ALA A 100 6.51 1.43 6.64
CA ALA A 100 6.16 2.85 6.69
C ALA A 100 5.71 3.36 5.32
N HIS A 101 6.38 2.96 4.25
CA HIS A 101 6.07 3.37 2.88
C HIS A 101 5.22 2.35 2.10
N ARG A 102 4.51 1.45 2.79
CA ARG A 102 3.58 0.51 2.14
C ARG A 102 2.47 1.24 1.37
N GLY A 103 2.10 0.70 0.21
CA GLY A 103 1.07 1.27 -0.68
C GLY A 103 -0.34 1.27 -0.07
N LEU A 104 -1.28 1.93 -0.75
CA LEU A 104 -2.68 2.07 -0.32
C LEU A 104 -3.35 0.70 -0.20
N ILE A 105 -3.16 -0.18 -1.19
CA ILE A 105 -3.72 -1.53 -1.18
C ILE A 105 -3.28 -2.32 0.05
N CYS A 106 -2.02 -2.18 0.46
CA CYS A 106 -1.47 -2.86 1.63
C CYS A 106 -2.07 -2.36 2.96
N ARG A 107 -2.66 -1.16 2.97
CA ARG A 107 -3.33 -0.55 4.13
C ARG A 107 -4.82 -0.91 4.17
N LEU A 108 -5.45 -0.96 3.00
CA LEU A 108 -6.86 -1.33 2.86
C LEU A 108 -7.07 -2.84 3.05
N PHE A 109 -6.13 -3.66 2.60
CA PHE A 109 -6.25 -5.11 2.64
C PHE A 109 -6.39 -5.63 4.07
N GLY A 110 -7.51 -6.27 4.38
CA GLY A 110 -7.77 -6.81 5.71
C GLY A 110 -8.82 -6.03 6.50
N PHE A 111 -8.93 -4.71 6.26
CA PHE A 111 -9.62 -3.77 7.16
C PHE A 111 -10.58 -2.81 6.45
N SER A 112 -10.95 -3.09 5.20
CA SER A 112 -11.77 -2.18 4.38
C SER A 112 -13.00 -2.86 3.82
N ALA A 113 -13.92 -2.06 3.28
CA ALA A 113 -15.10 -2.53 2.59
C ALA A 113 -15.02 -2.26 1.08
N MET A 114 -15.66 -3.13 0.30
CA MET A 114 -15.83 -2.98 -1.15
C MET A 114 -17.32 -2.94 -1.48
N LEU A 115 -17.74 -2.01 -2.34
CA LEU A 115 -19.09 -2.02 -2.89
C LEU A 115 -19.18 -3.04 -4.02
N HIS A 116 -20.15 -3.95 -3.92
CA HIS A 116 -20.55 -4.77 -5.05
C HIS A 116 -21.64 -4.07 -5.88
N LYS A 117 -21.94 -4.61 -7.06
CA LYS A 117 -22.97 -4.10 -8.00
C LYS A 117 -24.36 -3.86 -7.38
N ASN A 118 -24.63 -4.44 -6.22
CA ASN A 118 -25.92 -4.31 -5.52
C ASN A 118 -25.90 -3.20 -4.45
N ASP A 119 -24.93 -2.29 -4.49
CA ASP A 119 -24.67 -1.24 -3.48
C ASP A 119 -24.54 -1.74 -2.04
N LYS A 120 -24.26 -3.04 -1.88
CA LYS A 120 -24.00 -3.66 -0.59
C LYS A 120 -22.50 -3.65 -0.31
N PRO A 121 -22.03 -2.91 0.71
CA PRO A 121 -20.64 -2.95 1.13
C PRO A 121 -20.32 -4.28 1.81
N THR A 122 -19.29 -4.97 1.32
CA THR A 122 -18.81 -6.24 1.87
C THR A 122 -17.42 -6.04 2.46
N LEU A 123 -17.16 -6.65 3.61
CA LEU A 123 -15.85 -6.64 4.26
C LEU A 123 -14.81 -7.37 3.41
N VAL A 124 -13.71 -6.67 3.10
CA VAL A 124 -12.52 -7.23 2.46
C VAL A 124 -11.51 -7.60 3.55
N THR A 125 -11.44 -8.88 3.87
CA THR A 125 -10.49 -9.40 4.86
C THR A 125 -9.80 -10.69 4.42
N CYS A 126 -8.69 -11.03 5.06
CA CYS A 126 -7.84 -12.16 4.68
C CYS A 126 -8.23 -13.45 5.40
N LYS A 127 -7.92 -14.61 4.78
CA LYS A 127 -8.23 -15.94 5.33
C LYS A 127 -7.75 -16.14 6.79
N PRO A 128 -6.51 -15.74 7.17
CA PRO A 128 -6.06 -15.83 8.56
C PRO A 128 -6.93 -15.05 9.56
N ILE A 129 -7.44 -13.88 9.18
CA ILE A 129 -8.33 -13.08 10.05
C ILE A 129 -9.71 -13.75 10.17
N LYS A 130 -10.24 -14.30 9.06
CA LYS A 130 -11.51 -15.04 9.07
C LYS A 130 -11.49 -16.25 9.99
N GLU A 131 -10.40 -17.01 9.96
CA GLU A 131 -10.24 -18.23 10.75
C GLU A 131 -9.83 -17.93 12.20
N GLY A 132 -8.94 -16.94 12.42
CA GLY A 132 -8.42 -16.63 13.74
C GLY A 132 -9.30 -15.70 14.58
N MET A 133 -10.14 -14.87 13.95
CA MET A 133 -10.93 -13.84 14.63
C MET A 133 -12.39 -13.76 14.12
N PRO A 134 -13.14 -14.88 14.08
CA PRO A 134 -14.49 -14.92 13.49
C PRO A 134 -15.47 -13.96 14.17
N VAL A 135 -15.36 -13.77 15.49
CA VAL A 135 -16.22 -12.84 16.25
C VAL A 135 -15.98 -11.39 15.83
N ALA A 136 -14.72 -10.99 15.66
CA ALA A 136 -14.38 -9.64 15.22
C ALA A 136 -14.82 -9.39 13.76
N VAL A 137 -14.72 -10.41 12.90
CA VAL A 137 -15.23 -10.36 11.52
C VAL A 137 -16.73 -10.15 11.49
N ALA A 138 -17.51 -10.92 12.25
CA ALA A 138 -18.97 -10.74 12.33
C ALA A 138 -19.36 -9.35 12.87
N LYS A 139 -18.59 -8.84 13.86
CA LYS A 139 -18.78 -7.48 14.37
C LYS A 139 -18.47 -6.42 13.33
N ALA A 140 -17.42 -6.61 12.53
CA ALA A 140 -17.05 -5.72 11.43
C ALA A 140 -18.11 -5.71 10.32
N GLU A 141 -18.64 -6.87 9.93
CA GLU A 141 -19.74 -6.97 8.97
C GLU A 141 -21.00 -6.27 9.47
N SER A 142 -21.34 -6.44 10.75
CA SER A 142 -22.48 -5.74 11.38
C SER A 142 -22.27 -4.23 11.45
N HIS A 143 -21.04 -3.77 11.72
CA HIS A 143 -20.68 -2.35 11.75
C HIS A 143 -20.81 -1.70 10.37
N ILE A 144 -20.38 -2.41 9.33
CA ILE A 144 -20.54 -2.01 7.92
C ILE A 144 -22.02 -1.98 7.53
N ALA A 145 -22.79 -3.01 7.88
CA ALA A 145 -24.22 -3.09 7.58
C ALA A 145 -25.02 -1.96 8.26
N ALA A 146 -24.60 -1.54 9.45
CA ALA A 146 -25.16 -0.40 10.17
C ALA A 146 -24.74 0.97 9.59
N LYS A 147 -24.00 1.01 8.47
CA LYS A 147 -23.50 2.22 7.80
C LYS A 147 -22.73 3.18 8.73
N LYS A 148 -22.02 2.62 9.72
CA LYS A 148 -21.10 3.38 10.57
C LYS A 148 -19.82 3.71 9.77
N GLU A 149 -18.93 4.52 10.33
CA GLU A 149 -17.66 4.85 9.65
C GLU A 149 -16.83 3.59 9.39
N TYR A 150 -16.47 3.38 8.12
CA TYR A 150 -15.59 2.31 7.64
C TYR A 150 -14.84 2.74 6.39
N PRO A 151 -13.57 2.31 6.22
CA PRO A 151 -12.80 2.69 5.05
C PRO A 151 -13.31 1.95 3.81
N LEU A 152 -13.81 2.71 2.86
CA LEU A 152 -14.32 2.20 1.58
C LEU A 152 -13.24 2.30 0.49
N ILE A 153 -12.91 1.16 -0.13
CA ILE A 153 -11.82 1.05 -1.12
C ILE A 153 -11.99 2.07 -2.25
N SER A 154 -13.19 2.19 -2.83
CA SER A 154 -13.46 3.09 -3.95
C SER A 154 -13.20 4.56 -3.62
N ASN A 155 -13.51 4.99 -2.39
CA ASN A 155 -13.29 6.39 -1.96
C ASN A 155 -11.80 6.73 -1.93
N TYR A 156 -10.97 5.81 -1.44
CA TYR A 156 -9.53 6.01 -1.35
C TYR A 156 -8.85 5.96 -2.72
N TYR A 157 -9.26 5.05 -3.60
CA TYR A 157 -8.77 5.03 -4.98
C TYR A 157 -9.17 6.28 -5.78
N MET A 158 -10.38 6.80 -5.56
CA MET A 158 -10.81 8.07 -6.16
C MET A 158 -9.97 9.25 -5.66
N GLN A 159 -9.73 9.35 -4.35
CA GLN A 159 -8.84 10.36 -3.79
C GLN A 159 -7.43 10.26 -4.36
N LEU A 160 -6.90 9.03 -4.47
CA LEU A 160 -5.57 8.82 -5.02
C LEU A 160 -5.49 9.25 -6.50
N ARG A 161 -6.45 8.83 -7.33
CA ARG A 161 -6.51 9.20 -8.76
C ARG A 161 -6.63 10.73 -8.95
N SER A 162 -7.23 11.46 -8.00
CA SER A 162 -7.30 12.92 -8.04
C SER A 162 -5.93 13.63 -7.87
N ILE A 163 -4.93 12.95 -7.33
CA ILE A 163 -3.56 13.49 -7.17
C ILE A 163 -2.83 13.47 -8.51
N ASP A 164 -2.93 12.35 -9.23
CA ASP A 164 -2.37 12.15 -10.55
C ASP A 164 -3.15 11.06 -11.30
N GLU A 165 -3.86 11.45 -12.34
CA GLU A 165 -4.72 10.54 -13.10
C GLU A 165 -3.90 9.45 -13.80
N SER A 166 -2.80 9.82 -14.45
CA SER A 166 -1.97 8.90 -15.23
C SER A 166 -1.34 7.80 -14.37
N LEU A 167 -0.81 8.17 -13.19
CA LEU A 167 -0.17 7.21 -12.29
C LEU A 167 -1.18 6.45 -11.42
N GLY A 168 -2.39 7.00 -11.23
CA GLY A 168 -3.46 6.46 -10.40
C GLY A 168 -4.54 5.70 -11.16
N GLU A 169 -4.40 5.55 -12.48
CA GLU A 169 -5.39 4.89 -13.32
C GLU A 169 -5.20 3.38 -13.42
N GLU A 170 -4.01 2.95 -13.85
CA GLU A 170 -3.75 1.57 -14.23
C GLU A 170 -3.30 0.75 -13.02
N LEU A 171 -3.90 -0.44 -12.87
CA LEU A 171 -3.58 -1.39 -11.82
C LEU A 171 -2.59 -2.43 -12.35
N PHE A 172 -1.45 -2.54 -11.68
CA PHE A 172 -0.40 -3.50 -12.01
C PHE A 172 -0.13 -4.43 -10.83
N PRO A 173 0.42 -5.63 -11.06
CA PRO A 173 1.06 -6.40 -10.01
C PRO A 173 2.03 -5.52 -9.21
N ILE A 174 2.04 -5.63 -7.87
CA ILE A 174 2.82 -4.76 -6.96
C ILE A 174 4.25 -4.54 -7.45
N ARG A 175 4.92 -5.60 -7.90
CA ARG A 175 6.29 -5.55 -8.41
C ARG A 175 6.45 -4.55 -9.57
N ILE A 176 5.53 -4.58 -10.52
CA ILE A 176 5.50 -3.68 -11.68
C ILE A 176 5.11 -2.27 -11.26
N ALA A 177 4.14 -2.13 -10.34
CA ALA A 177 3.74 -0.83 -9.80
C ALA A 177 4.91 -0.10 -9.13
N ILE A 178 5.71 -0.82 -8.32
CA ILE A 178 6.91 -0.28 -7.68
C ILE A 178 7.97 0.12 -8.71
N ALA A 179 8.26 -0.74 -9.70
CA ALA A 179 9.22 -0.41 -10.76
C ALA A 179 8.81 0.85 -11.55
N LYS A 180 7.52 0.99 -11.86
CA LYS A 180 6.97 2.20 -12.51
C LYS A 180 7.09 3.44 -11.62
N ALA A 181 6.84 3.32 -10.32
CA ALA A 181 7.01 4.41 -9.36
C ALA A 181 8.48 4.87 -9.28
N ILE A 182 9.43 3.93 -9.20
CA ILE A 182 10.87 4.22 -9.18
C ILE A 182 11.31 4.93 -10.47
N ASN A 183 10.93 4.37 -11.63
CA ASN A 183 11.17 5.00 -12.93
C ASN A 183 10.63 6.42 -13.01
N THR A 184 9.44 6.66 -12.46
CA THR A 184 8.81 7.99 -12.45
C THR A 184 9.62 8.99 -11.63
N VAL A 185 10.13 8.58 -10.47
CA VAL A 185 10.98 9.43 -9.62
C VAL A 185 12.33 9.70 -10.28
N LEU A 186 13.01 8.66 -10.78
CA LEU A 186 14.30 8.78 -11.47
C LEU A 186 14.17 9.69 -12.70
N GLY A 187 13.19 9.44 -13.57
CA GLY A 187 12.96 10.23 -14.77
C GLY A 187 12.62 11.70 -14.47
N TYR A 188 11.94 11.97 -13.35
CA TYR A 188 11.69 13.35 -12.93
C TYR A 188 12.97 14.09 -12.52
N TYR A 189 13.89 13.40 -11.84
CA TYR A 189 15.15 13.97 -11.34
C TYR A 189 16.33 13.85 -12.30
N ALA A 190 16.23 13.08 -13.39
CA ALA A 190 17.29 12.95 -14.40
C ALA A 190 17.78 14.30 -14.96
N TYR A 191 16.88 15.28 -15.05
CA TYR A 191 17.16 16.63 -15.56
C TYR A 191 16.88 17.73 -14.53
N ARG A 192 16.71 17.39 -13.24
CA ARG A 192 16.36 18.35 -12.18
C ARG A 192 17.27 18.15 -10.98
N LYS A 193 17.55 19.25 -10.28
CA LYS A 193 18.35 19.19 -9.04
C LYS A 193 17.66 18.24 -8.03
N PRO A 194 18.39 17.25 -7.48
CA PRO A 194 17.84 16.34 -6.48
C PRO A 194 17.47 17.11 -5.20
N PRO A 195 16.53 16.56 -4.39
CA PRO A 195 16.17 17.16 -3.12
C PRO A 195 17.36 17.18 -2.16
N ARG A 196 17.34 18.11 -1.19
CA ARG A 196 18.42 18.21 -0.20
C ARG A 196 18.51 16.93 0.63
N GLY A 197 19.74 16.48 0.88
CA GLY A 197 20.02 15.28 1.67
C GLY A 197 19.81 13.97 0.92
N THR A 198 19.67 14.00 -0.41
CA THR A 198 19.80 12.79 -1.23
C THR A 198 21.23 12.26 -1.10
N LYS A 199 21.37 11.01 -0.69
CA LYS A 199 22.63 10.28 -0.77
C LYS A 199 22.93 10.05 -2.25
N VAL A 200 24.10 10.45 -2.69
CA VAL A 200 24.57 10.15 -4.05
C VAL A 200 24.91 8.66 -4.07
N ALA A 201 24.34 7.95 -5.05
CA ALA A 201 24.70 6.55 -5.33
C ALA A 201 26.14 6.47 -5.84
#